data_AF-A0A946RHK4-F1
#
_entry.id   AF-A0A946RHK4-F1
#
_cell.length_a   1.000
_cell.length_b   1.000
_cell.length_c   1.000
_cell.angle_alpha   90.00
_cell.angle_beta   90.00
_cell.angle_gamma   90.00
#
_symmetry.space_group_name_H-M   'P 1'
#
loop_
_entity.id
_entity.type
_entity.pdbx_description
1 polymer ?
#
loop_
_entity_poly.entity_id
_entity_poly.type
_entity_poly.pdbx_seq_one_letter_code
_entity_poly.pdbx_strand_id
1 'polypeptide(L)'
;MSLVNMNTEVIIQVNKRKKVTKEAKVVEAFKERYIKVDLVDEDDHVFELKWNGFMYEGKMLDMSMTCLYNVEKDFSAVKTTHGTGYKSTIVRRSKSGRPVSMTN
;
A
#
# COMPACT_ATOMS: atom_id res chain seq x y z
N MET A 1 14.96 16.52 -11.62
CA MET A 1 14.28 15.44 -10.88
C MET A 1 15.00 14.15 -11.24
N SER A 2 15.58 13.44 -10.27
CA SER A 2 16.23 12.15 -10.56
C SER A 2 15.17 11.17 -11.05
N LEU A 3 15.34 10.68 -12.28
CA LEU A 3 14.40 9.77 -12.94
C LEU A 3 14.64 8.35 -12.39
N VAL A 4 14.07 8.04 -11.23
CA VAL A 4 14.15 6.68 -10.66
C VAL A 4 13.08 5.83 -11.32
N ASN A 5 13.43 4.64 -11.81
CA ASN A 5 12.45 3.74 -12.41
C ASN A 5 11.58 3.11 -11.32
N MET A 6 10.31 3.50 -11.24
CA MET A 6 9.38 3.01 -10.21
C MET A 6 8.60 1.76 -10.63
N ASN A 7 8.63 1.37 -11.91
CA ASN A 7 7.86 0.24 -12.38
C ASN A 7 8.64 -1.06 -12.14
N THR A 8 7.95 -2.07 -11.60
CA THR A 8 8.52 -3.39 -11.35
C THR A 8 7.47 -4.48 -11.53
N GLU A 9 7.94 -5.73 -11.56
CA GLU A 9 7.08 -6.90 -11.51
C GLU A 9 7.29 -7.64 -10.19
N VAL A 10 6.20 -8.09 -9.59
CA VAL A 10 6.19 -8.91 -8.39
C VAL A 10 5.68 -10.29 -8.73
N ILE A 11 6.43 -11.31 -8.35
CA ILE A 11 6.04 -12.70 -8.50
C ILE A 11 5.40 -13.15 -7.18
N ILE A 12 4.10 -13.42 -7.23
CA ILE A 12 3.31 -13.86 -6.09
C ILE A 12 3.12 -15.37 -6.21
N GLN A 13 3.77 -16.11 -5.32
CA GLN A 13 3.54 -17.54 -5.15
C GLN A 13 2.35 -17.74 -4.21
N VAL A 14 1.21 -18.11 -4.79
CA VAL A 14 -0.03 -18.37 -4.05
C VAL A 14 0.00 -19.76 -3.42
N ASN A 15 0.55 -20.74 -4.15
CA ASN A 15 0.65 -22.14 -3.73
C ASN A 15 1.89 -22.76 -4.38
N LYS A 16 2.29 -23.98 -3.96
CA LYS A 16 3.40 -24.73 -4.60
C LYS A 16 3.27 -24.86 -6.12
N ARG A 17 2.04 -24.86 -6.66
CA ARG A 17 1.75 -25.04 -8.10
C ARG A 17 1.36 -23.75 -8.82
N LYS A 18 1.06 -22.66 -8.09
CA LYS A 18 0.49 -21.44 -8.67
C LYS A 18 1.38 -20.25 -8.35
N LYS A 19 1.93 -19.64 -9.39
CA LYS A 19 2.65 -18.38 -9.36
C LYS A 19 1.93 -17.40 -10.28
N VAL A 20 1.82 -16.15 -9.84
CA VAL A 20 1.18 -15.07 -10.59
C VAL A 20 2.17 -13.92 -10.65
N THR A 21 2.45 -13.43 -11.85
CA THR A 21 3.24 -12.22 -12.04
C THR A 21 2.28 -11.04 -12.14
N LYS A 22 2.55 -9.99 -11.38
CA LYS A 22 1.76 -8.76 -11.37
C LYS A 22 2.66 -7.54 -11.53
N GLU A 23 2.17 -6.55 -12.24
CA GLU A 23 2.81 -5.24 -12.32
C GLU A 23 2.62 -4.50 -10.99
N ALA A 24 3.69 -3.84 -10.53
CA ALA A 24 3.72 -3.11 -9.29
C ALA A 24 4.53 -1.82 -9.43
N LYS A 25 4.27 -0.88 -8.53
CA LYS A 25 5.02 0.38 -8.42
C LYS A 25 5.80 0.41 -7.11
N VAL A 26 7.09 0.67 -7.21
CA VAL A 26 7.97 0.88 -6.05
C VAL A 26 7.72 2.28 -5.50
N VAL A 27 7.17 2.35 -4.30
CA VAL A 27 6.90 3.59 -3.58
C VAL A 27 8.10 3.98 -2.73
N GLU A 28 8.80 3.00 -2.15
CA GLU A 28 9.98 3.24 -1.33
C GLU A 28 11.03 2.19 -1.63
N ALA A 29 12.29 2.59 -1.72
CA ALA A 29 13.38 1.66 -1.96
C ALA A 29 14.62 2.07 -1.16
N PHE A 30 15.15 1.11 -0.40
CA PHE A 30 16.43 1.21 0.28
C PHE A 30 17.27 0.01 -0.10
N LYS A 31 18.40 0.27 -0.74
CA LYS A 31 19.27 -0.75 -1.30
C LYS A 31 19.68 -1.77 -0.23
N GLU A 32 19.53 -3.05 -0.56
CA GLU A 32 19.90 -4.20 0.28
C GLU A 32 19.24 -4.20 1.67
N ARG A 33 18.14 -3.47 1.83
CA ARG A 33 17.38 -3.37 3.08
C ARG A 33 15.94 -3.79 2.86
N TYR A 34 15.17 -2.94 2.19
CA TYR A 34 13.77 -3.21 1.90
C TYR A 34 13.27 -2.33 0.75
N ILE A 35 12.18 -2.77 0.13
CA ILE A 35 11.38 -1.99 -0.79
C ILE A 35 9.91 -2.03 -0.37
N LYS A 36 9.15 -0.99 -0.70
CA LYS A 36 7.71 -0.96 -0.59
C LYS A 36 7.11 -0.91 -1.98
N VAL A 37 6.25 -1.87 -2.29
CA VAL A 37 5.60 -2.01 -3.60
C VAL A 37 4.09 -1.88 -3.45
N ASP A 38 3.50 -1.17 -4.39
CA ASP A 38 2.07 -0.95 -4.53
C ASP A 38 1.57 -1.73 -5.75
N LEU A 39 0.62 -2.65 -5.53
CA LEU A 39 0.05 -3.46 -6.60
C LEU A 39 -1.05 -2.65 -7.30
N VAL A 40 -0.90 -2.45 -8.61
CA VAL A 40 -1.75 -1.53 -9.39
C VAL A 40 -3.24 -1.94 -9.39
N ASP A 41 -3.53 -3.22 -9.19
CA ASP A 41 -4.88 -3.79 -9.30
C ASP A 41 -5.64 -3.96 -7.96
N GLU A 42 -4.97 -3.86 -6.80
CA GLU A 42 -5.57 -4.18 -5.49
C GLU A 42 -5.49 -2.98 -4.51
N ASP A 43 -6.63 -2.29 -4.32
CA ASP A 43 -6.97 -1.38 -3.21
C ASP A 43 -5.80 -0.74 -2.44
N ASP A 44 -4.99 0.12 -3.07
CA ASP A 44 -3.98 0.98 -2.42
C ASP A 44 -3.10 0.26 -1.36
N HIS A 45 -2.85 -1.05 -1.53
CA HIS A 45 -2.14 -1.86 -0.56
C HIS A 45 -0.65 -1.82 -0.83
N VAL A 46 0.09 -1.23 0.11
CA VAL A 46 1.55 -1.16 0.08
C VAL A 46 2.15 -2.35 0.84
N PHE A 47 2.93 -3.16 0.14
CA PHE A 47 3.63 -4.32 0.69
C PHE A 47 5.11 -4.01 0.91
N GLU A 48 5.62 -4.28 2.11
CA GLU A 48 7.05 -4.22 2.41
C GLU A 48 7.72 -5.57 2.08
N LEU A 49 8.72 -5.53 1.19
CA LEU A 49 9.56 -6.66 0.84
C LEU A 49 10.97 -6.43 1.37
N LYS A 50 11.51 -7.38 2.13
CA LYS A 50 12.84 -7.29 2.76
C LYS A 50 13.90 -7.95 1.89
N TRP A 51 15.12 -7.42 1.94
CA TRP A 51 16.24 -8.02 1.22
C TRP A 51 16.64 -9.35 1.87
N ASN A 52 16.69 -10.43 1.08
CA ASN A 52 17.09 -11.76 1.56
C ASN A 52 18.54 -12.15 1.18
N GLY A 53 19.33 -11.20 0.63
CA GLY A 53 20.68 -11.44 0.12
C GLY A 53 20.77 -11.63 -1.39
N PHE A 54 19.65 -11.90 -2.07
CA PHE A 54 19.60 -12.09 -3.52
C PHE A 54 18.47 -11.31 -4.20
N MET A 55 17.29 -11.24 -3.57
CA MET A 55 16.13 -10.51 -4.06
C MET A 55 15.32 -9.93 -2.89
N TYR A 56 14.32 -9.12 -3.18
CA TYR A 56 13.37 -8.66 -2.16
C TYR A 56 12.25 -9.69 -2.01
N GLU A 57 11.98 -10.09 -0.77
CA GLU A 57 10.97 -11.09 -0.42
C GLU A 57 10.05 -10.57 0.69
N GLY A 58 8.76 -10.85 0.55
CA GLY A 58 7.73 -10.61 1.57
C GLY A 58 6.84 -11.84 1.71
N LYS A 59 6.28 -12.02 2.90
CA LYS A 59 5.31 -13.09 3.18
C LYS A 59 4.04 -12.46 3.70
N MET A 60 2.91 -12.86 3.11
CA MET A 60 1.58 -12.46 3.54
C MET A 60 0.73 -13.72 3.64
N LEU A 61 0.32 -14.07 4.86
CA LEU A 61 -0.41 -15.32 5.13
C LEU A 61 0.36 -16.53 4.53
N ASP A 62 -0.29 -17.30 3.66
CA ASP A 62 0.28 -18.46 2.96
C ASP A 62 0.95 -18.12 1.62
N MET A 63 0.97 -16.83 1.26
CA MET A 63 1.51 -16.33 0.00
C MET A 63 2.91 -15.76 0.21
N SER A 64 3.84 -16.06 -0.70
CA SER A 64 5.16 -15.43 -0.74
C SER A 64 5.30 -14.57 -1.97
N MET A 65 5.80 -13.35 -1.79
CA MET A 65 6.00 -12.35 -2.83
C MET A 65 7.49 -12.17 -3.01
N THR A 66 7.97 -12.25 -4.24
CA THR A 66 9.36 -11.97 -4.58
C THR A 66 9.44 -10.91 -5.68
N CYS A 67 10.44 -10.04 -5.58
CA CYS A 67 10.66 -8.97 -6.53
C CYS A 67 12.16 -8.79 -6.80
N LEU A 68 12.52 -8.82 -8.08
CA LEU A 68 13.84 -8.46 -8.57
C LEU A 68 13.79 -6.99 -8.98
N TYR A 69 14.28 -6.13 -8.10
CA TYR A 69 14.32 -4.69 -8.34
C TYR A 69 15.73 -4.16 -8.05
N ASN A 70 16.32 -3.50 -9.04
CA ASN A 70 17.64 -2.89 -8.89
C ASN A 70 17.49 -1.47 -8.34
N VAL A 71 17.81 -1.29 -7.06
CA VAL A 71 17.77 0.02 -6.41
C VAL A 71 19.02 0.81 -6.78
N GLU A 72 18.89 1.72 -7.75
CA GLU A 72 19.99 2.62 -8.14
C GLU A 72 20.26 3.70 -7.09
N LYS A 73 19.21 4.17 -6.42
CA LYS A 73 19.27 5.21 -5.40
C LYS A 73 18.17 4.99 -4.37
N ASP A 74 18.50 5.26 -3.10
CA ASP A 74 17.50 5.21 -2.04
C ASP A 74 16.47 6.35 -2.21
N PHE A 75 15.19 6.02 -2.12
CA PHE A 75 14.10 6.98 -2.23
C PHE A 75 12.86 6.56 -1.44
N SER A 76 12.06 7.54 -1.07
CA SER A 76 10.69 7.36 -0.57
C SER A 76 9.78 8.32 -1.31
N ALA A 77 8.79 7.79 -2.01
CA ALA A 77 7.78 8.54 -2.73
C ALA A 77 6.59 8.76 -1.81
N VAL A 78 6.25 10.02 -1.58
CA VAL A 78 5.01 10.38 -0.88
C VAL A 78 3.91 10.46 -1.93
N LYS A 79 2.91 9.57 -1.86
CA LYS A 79 1.64 9.78 -2.59
C LYS A 79 1.06 11.10 -2.08
N THR A 80 1.17 12.17 -2.85
CA THR A 80 0.40 13.39 -2.59
C THR A 80 -1.05 13.07 -2.90
N THR A 81 -1.79 12.59 -1.90
CA THR A 81 -3.24 12.62 -1.94
C THR A 81 -3.63 14.09 -2.06
N HIS A 82 -3.85 14.56 -3.29
CA HIS A 82 -4.73 15.69 -3.51
C HIS A 82 -6.13 15.20 -3.14
N GLY A 83 -6.39 15.11 -1.83
CA GLY A 83 -7.74 15.14 -1.32
C GLY A 83 -8.38 16.34 -1.98
N THR A 84 -9.46 16.10 -2.71
CA THR A 84 -10.37 17.16 -3.10
C THR A 84 -10.53 18.03 -1.85
N GLY A 85 -10.18 19.32 -1.91
CA GLY A 85 -9.99 20.19 -0.73
C GLY A 85 -11.25 20.46 0.11
N TYR A 86 -12.21 19.53 0.11
CA TYR A 86 -13.41 19.53 0.91
C TYR A 86 -13.06 19.26 2.36
N LYS A 87 -13.34 20.26 3.19
CA LYS A 87 -13.31 20.14 4.65
C LYS A 87 -14.26 19.02 5.07
N SER A 88 -13.82 18.21 6.03
CA SER A 88 -14.67 17.23 6.69
C SER A 88 -15.88 17.93 7.32
N THR A 89 -17.08 17.63 6.81
CA THR A 89 -18.33 18.13 7.39
C THR A 89 -18.69 17.27 8.58
N ILE A 90 -18.60 17.82 9.79
CA ILE A 90 -19.04 17.16 11.02
C ILE A 90 -20.58 17.21 11.05
N VAL A 91 -21.24 16.08 10.81
CA VAL A 91 -22.70 15.97 10.94
C VAL A 91 -23.06 15.61 12.38
N ARG A 92 -23.81 16.49 13.06
CA ARG A 92 -24.35 16.22 14.41
C ARG A 92 -25.63 15.37 14.30
N ARG A 93 -25.69 14.29 15.08
CA ARG A 93 -26.89 13.46 15.26
C ARG A 93 -28.03 14.31 15.85
N SER A 94 -29.21 14.30 15.23
CA SER A 94 -30.38 14.95 15.81
C SER A 94 -30.76 14.26 17.13
N LYS A 95 -30.91 15.06 18.19
CA LYS A 95 -31.52 14.59 19.45
C LYS A 95 -33.02 14.72 19.29
N SER A 96 -33.70 13.67 18.80
CA SER A 96 -35.15 13.56 18.95
C SER A 96 -35.46 13.25 20.42
N GLY A 97 -35.61 14.30 21.22
CA GLY A 97 -36.09 14.22 22.59
C GLY A 97 -37.62 14.13 22.59
N ARG A 98 -38.16 13.09 23.21
CA ARG A 98 -39.56 12.99 23.67
C ARG A 98 -39.86 14.22 24.55
N PRO A 99 -41.02 14.89 24.42
CA PRO A 99 -41.30 16.10 25.19
C PRO A 99 -41.39 15.76 26.68
N VAL A 100 -40.62 16.49 27.50
CA VAL A 100 -40.70 16.43 28.97
C VAL A 100 -41.70 17.48 29.44
N SER A 101 -43.01 17.19 29.31
CA SER A 101 -44.06 17.79 30.15
C SER A 101 -45.43 17.23 29.77
N MET A 102 -45.86 16.18 30.46
CA MET A 102 -47.26 15.98 30.87
C MET A 102 -47.25 15.14 32.15
N THR A 103 -46.80 15.77 33.23
CA THR A 103 -47.17 15.38 34.59
C THR A 103 -48.17 16.42 35.06
N ASN A 104 -49.45 16.03 35.11
CA ASN A 104 -50.44 16.61 36.02
C ASN A 104 -50.56 15.67 37.22
#